data_AF-A0A1X0QVQ4-F1
#
_entry.id   AF-A0A1X0QVQ4-F1
#
_cell.length_a   1.000
_cell.length_b   1.000
_cell.length_c   1.000
_cell.angle_alpha   90.00
_cell.angle_beta   90.00
_cell.angle_gamma   90.00
#
_symmetry.space_group_name_H-M   'P 1'
#
loop_
_entity.id
_entity.type
_entity.pdbx_description
1 polymer ?
#
loop_
_entity_poly.entity_id
_entity_poly.type
_entity_poly.pdbx_seq_one_letter_code
_entity_poly.pdbx_strand_id
1 'polypeptide(L)' 'GRPPTLQEEHKSVILECIDENPYVVLYEVMKKLKQIFTELKVFKTTLSDFVKQHCNLSLKKAWPQPIIRNNEEKIQGRLD' A
#
# COMPACT_ATOMS: atom_id res chain seq x y z
N GLY A 1 -16.00 -0.86 -22.86
CA GLY A 1 -15.89 -0.40 -21.46
C GLY A 1 -14.77 0.64 -21.37
N ARG A 2 -14.79 1.51 -20.36
CA ARG A 2 -13.70 2.47 -20.12
C ARG A 2 -12.39 1.69 -19.89
N PRO A 3 -11.28 2.05 -20.55
CA PRO A 3 -10.00 1.36 -20.34
C PRO A 3 -9.56 1.48 -18.87
N PRO A 4 -8.93 0.43 -18.29
CA PRO A 4 -8.44 0.46 -16.92
C PRO A 4 -7.40 1.58 -16.73
N THR A 5 -7.51 2.32 -15.63
CA THR A 5 -6.55 3.39 -15.28
C THR A 5 -5.18 2.84 -14.90
N LEU A 6 -5.11 1.58 -14.47
CA LEU A 6 -3.88 0.88 -14.09
C LEU A 6 -3.66 -0.29 -15.05
N GLN A 7 -2.41 -0.48 -15.45
CA GLN A 7 -1.96 -1.46 -16.45
C GLN A 7 -0.77 -2.28 -15.93
N GLU A 8 -0.26 -3.24 -16.71
CA GLU A 8 0.80 -4.15 -16.29
C GLU A 8 2.10 -3.43 -15.87
N GLU A 9 2.45 -2.32 -16.53
CA GLU A 9 3.60 -1.48 -16.13
C GLU A 9 3.49 -0.93 -14.70
N HIS A 10 2.26 -0.60 -14.26
CA HIS A 10 2.00 -0.11 -12.91
C HIS A 10 2.06 -1.24 -11.88
N LYS A 11 1.70 -2.46 -12.31
CA LYS A 11 1.71 -3.65 -11.45
C LYS A 11 3.11 -4.00 -10.98
N SER A 12 4.11 -3.93 -11.86
CA SER A 12 5.51 -4.17 -11.47
C SER A 12 5.98 -3.24 -10.36
N VAL A 13 5.66 -1.94 -10.46
CA VAL A 13 5.98 -0.95 -9.42
C VAL A 13 5.25 -1.26 -8.11
N ILE A 14 3.97 -1.65 -8.17
CA ILE A 14 3.20 -2.03 -6.98
C ILE A 14 3.83 -3.24 -6.27
N LEU A 15 4.20 -4.26 -7.03
CA LEU A 15 4.82 -5.49 -6.50
C LEU A 15 6.17 -5.19 -5.87
N GLU A 16 7.03 -4.42 -6.56
CA GLU A 16 8.33 -4.00 -6.02
C GLU A 16 8.17 -3.25 -4.68
N CYS A 17 7.20 -2.35 -4.56
CA CYS A 17 6.96 -1.64 -3.30
C CYS A 17 6.58 -2.58 -2.14
N ILE A 18 5.84 -3.66 -2.44
CA ILE A 18 5.34 -4.61 -1.45
C ILE A 18 6.43 -5.62 -1.10
N ASP A 19 7.23 -6.05 -2.07
CA ASP A 19 8.38 -6.92 -1.86
C ASP A 19 9.48 -6.22 -1.05
N GLU A 20 9.71 -4.92 -1.27
CA GLU A 20 10.60 -4.07 -0.46
C GLU A 20 10.11 -3.95 1.00
N ASN A 21 8.80 -3.77 1.19
CA ASN A 21 8.19 -3.63 2.51
C ASN A 21 6.75 -4.18 2.53
N PRO A 22 6.52 -5.40 3.05
CA PRO A 22 5.19 -6.00 3.13
C PRO A 22 4.17 -5.21 3.96
N TYR A 23 4.62 -4.28 4.79
CA TYR A 23 3.79 -3.42 5.63
C TYR A 23 3.53 -2.05 5.00
N VAL A 24 3.95 -1.82 3.76
CA VAL A 24 3.70 -0.57 3.04
C VAL A 24 2.21 -0.28 2.97
N VAL A 25 1.83 0.96 3.29
CA VAL A 25 0.44 1.39 3.20
C VAL A 25 0.11 1.81 1.77
N LEU A 26 -1.12 1.55 1.33
CA LEU A 26 -1.62 1.93 -0.01
C LEU A 26 -1.35 3.40 -0.37
N TYR A 27 -1.34 4.29 0.61
CA TYR A 27 -1.06 5.71 0.40
C TYR A 27 0.36 5.96 -0.11
N GLU A 28 1.36 5.27 0.46
CA GLU A 28 2.76 5.39 0.02
C GLU A 28 2.95 4.78 -1.37
N VAL A 29 2.33 3.62 -1.64
CA VAL A 29 2.34 3.01 -2.98
C VAL A 29 1.73 3.97 -4.02
N MET A 30 0.60 4.60 -3.68
CA MET A 30 -0.04 5.60 -4.54
C MET A 30 0.84 6.83 -4.78
N LYS A 31 1.63 7.25 -3.78
CA LYS A 31 2.59 8.35 -3.91
C LYS A 31 3.76 7.98 -4.83
N LYS A 32 4.36 6.79 -4.66
CA LYS A 32 5.43 6.27 -5.55
C LYS A 32 4.94 6.13 -6.99
N LEU A 33 3.71 5.61 -7.19
CA LEU A 33 3.09 5.56 -8.52
C LEU A 33 2.95 6.93 -9.18
N LYS A 34 2.51 7.96 -8.44
CA LYS A 34 2.39 9.33 -8.99
C LYS A 34 3.75 10.00 -9.26
N GLN A 35 4.80 9.59 -8.56
CA GLN A 35 6.16 10.10 -8.79
C GLN A 35 6.74 9.52 -10.08
N ILE A 36 6.51 8.23 -10.34
CA ILE A 36 6.98 7.54 -11.54
C ILE A 36 6.12 7.90 -12.76
N PHE A 37 4.79 7.91 -12.57
CA PHE A 37 3.80 8.21 -13.59
C PHE A 37 3.11 9.55 -13.26
N THR A 38 3.73 10.65 -13.65
CA THR A 38 3.32 12.02 -13.28
C THR A 38 1.90 12.38 -13.72
N GLU A 39 1.40 11.82 -14.81
CA GLU A 39 0.04 12.05 -15.32
C GLU A 39 -1.01 11.09 -14.74
N LEU A 40 -0.60 10.13 -13.90
CA LEU A 40 -1.46 9.06 -13.41
C LEU A 40 -2.42 9.55 -12.32
N LYS A 41 -3.70 9.66 -12.67
CA LYS A 41 -4.79 9.92 -11.71
C LYS A 41 -5.34 8.64 -11.12
N VAL A 42 -4.70 8.16 -10.06
CA VAL A 42 -5.18 7.01 -9.28
C VAL A 42 -5.90 7.46 -8.01
N PHE A 43 -6.97 6.76 -7.65
CA PHE A 43 -7.65 6.88 -6.37
C PHE A 43 -7.36 5.64 -5.50
N LYS A 44 -7.50 5.78 -4.19
CA LYS A 44 -7.25 4.69 -3.23
C LYS A 44 -8.11 3.44 -3.50
N THR A 45 -9.38 3.64 -3.87
CA THR A 45 -10.30 2.53 -4.22
C THR A 45 -9.84 1.81 -5.47
N THR A 46 -9.52 2.55 -6.54
CA THR A 46 -8.98 2.00 -7.79
C THR A 46 -7.71 1.20 -7.55
N LEU A 47 -6.79 1.71 -6.73
CA LEU A 47 -5.56 0.97 -6.38
C LEU A 47 -5.86 -0.28 -5.56
N SER A 48 -6.74 -0.19 -4.56
CA SER A 48 -7.15 -1.33 -3.73
C SER A 48 -7.75 -2.45 -4.57
N ASP A 49 -8.66 -2.13 -5.49
CA ASP A 49 -9.32 -3.12 -6.34
C ASP A 49 -8.33 -3.73 -7.33
N PHE A 50 -7.43 -2.91 -7.89
CA PHE A 50 -6.38 -3.40 -8.79
C PHE A 50 -5.43 -4.37 -8.09
N VAL A 51 -5.00 -4.06 -6.86
CA VAL A 51 -4.13 -4.96 -6.08
C VAL A 51 -4.82 -6.31 -5.84
N LYS A 52 -6.11 -6.30 -5.50
CA LYS A 52 -6.88 -7.52 -5.26
C LYS A 52 -7.11 -8.36 -6.51
N GLN A 53 -7.46 -7.72 -7.62
CA GLN A 53 -7.88 -8.41 -8.85
C GLN A 53 -6.73 -8.76 -9.79
N HIS A 54 -5.67 -7.94 -9.81
CA HIS A 54 -4.60 -8.04 -10.81
C HIS A 54 -3.23 -8.40 -10.21
N CYS A 55 -3.02 -8.16 -8.90
CA CYS A 55 -1.79 -8.56 -8.21
C CYS A 55 -1.95 -9.84 -7.40
N ASN A 56 -3.16 -10.42 -7.31
CA ASN A 56 -3.48 -11.60 -6.48
C ASN A 56 -3.12 -11.43 -5.00
N LEU A 57 -3.19 -10.20 -4.48
CA LEU A 57 -2.85 -9.87 -3.11
C LEU A 57 -4.08 -9.55 -2.27
N SER A 58 -4.05 -9.96 -1.00
CA SER A 58 -5.05 -9.55 -0.02
C SER A 58 -4.54 -8.39 0.82
N LEU A 59 -5.37 -7.36 0.98
CA LEU A 59 -5.05 -6.18 1.76
C LEU A 59 -5.68 -6.27 3.14
N LYS A 60 -4.89 -6.07 4.20
CA LYS A 60 -5.38 -5.93 5.56
C LYS A 60 -5.53 -4.46 5.93
N LYS A 61 -6.60 -4.15 6.66
CA LYS A 61 -6.75 -2.83 7.28
C LYS A 61 -5.93 -2.81 8.56
N ALA A 62 -4.86 -2.02 8.58
CA ALA A 62 -4.10 -1.77 9.79
C ALA A 62 -4.80 -0.70 10.64
N TRP A 63 -4.93 -0.96 11.95
CA TRP A 63 -5.37 0.01 12.94
C TRP A 63 -4.14 0.43 13.76
N PRO A 64 -3.43 1.49 13.35
CA PRO A 64 -2.26 1.94 14.09
C PRO A 64 -2.71 2.41 15.48
N GLN A 65 -2.05 1.93 16.52
CA GLN A 65 -2.23 2.46 17.87
C GLN A 65 -1.46 3.79 17.99
N PRO A 66 -1.83 4.67 18.93
CA PRO A 66 -1.09 5.90 19.19
C PRO A 66 0.39 5.61 19.47
N ILE A 67 1.29 6.49 19.00
CA ILE A 67 2.75 6.33 19.17
C ILE A 67 3.11 6.19 20.65
N ILE A 68 2.45 6.94 21.54
CA ILE A 68 2.63 6.85 23.00
C ILE A 68 2.34 5.43 23.53
N ARG A 69 1.38 4.72 22.93
CA ARG A 69 0.97 3.36 23.32
C ARG A 69 1.85 2.28 22.70
N ASN A 70 2.53 2.60 21.60
CA ASN A 70 3.40 1.72 20.82
C ASN A 70 4.87 2.15 20.89
N ASN A 71 5.27 2.93 21.90
CA ASN A 71 6.69 3.18 22.13
C ASN A 71 7.35 1.88 22.62
N GLU A 72 8.66 1.76 22.40
CA GLU A 72 9.40 0.53 22.66
C GLU A 72 9.30 0.11 24.14
N GLU A 73 9.34 1.07 25.05
CA GLU A 73 9.19 0.86 26.50
C GLU A 73 7.83 0.23 26.88
N LYS A 74 6.71 0.71 26.30
CA LYS A 74 5.38 0.15 26.54
C LYS A 74 5.13 -1.16 25.81
N ILE A 75 5.86 -1.44 24.72
CA ILE A 75 5.83 -2.74 24.05
C ILE A 75 6.56 -3.78 24.90
N GLN A 76 7.76 -3.45 25.39
CA GLN A 76 8.57 -4.34 26.22
C GLN A 76 7.84 -4.71 27.51
N GLY A 77 7.27 -3.73 28.22
CA GLY A 77 6.51 -3.98 29.45
C GLY A 77 5.21 -4.78 29.30
N ARG A 78 4.85 -5.26 28.10
CA ARG A 78 3.76 -6.24 27.88
C ARG A 78 4.27 -7.66 27.64
N LEU A 79 5.56 -7.80 27.31
CA LEU A 79 6.20 -9.09 27.08
C LEU A 79 6.69 -9.70 28.40
N ASP A 80 7.01 -8.84 29.37
CA ASP A 80 7.32 -9.18 30.77
C ASP A 80 6.04 -9.43 31.59
#